data_AF-A0A382JDV5-F1
#
_entry.id   AF-A0A382JDV5-F1
#
_cell.length_a   1.000
_cell.length_b   1.000
_cell.length_c   1.000
_cell.angle_alpha   90.00
_cell.angle_beta   90.00
_cell.angle_gamma   90.00
#
_symmetry.space_group_name_H-M   'P 1'
#
loop_
_entity.id
_entity.type
_entity.pdbx_description
1 polymer ?
#
loop_
_entity_poly.entity_id
_entity_poly.type
_entity_poly.pdbx_seq_one_letter_code
_entity_poly.pdbx_strand_id
1 'polypeptide(L)'
;DEDLRTFAQDGTLLAGHPPINGIDRIRFATGSLGHGFSLASGIALACRLLSENSRVFCLTSDGEWQEGSTWEALIFARHQRLDNLTVLVDDNGLQAFGSTAEVASMTPLETRISGFGVDVIAVDGHDLDAIRGALSNPQECFRIIIFRTIKGFRVSAMENRLESHYQSLTDEQYRAATEEAGLP
;
A
#
# COMPACT_ATOMS: atom_id res chain seq x y z
N ASP A 1 2.91 -9.88 20.42
CA ASP A 1 3.20 -8.61 21.13
C ASP A 1 4.64 -8.51 21.59
N GLU A 2 5.23 -9.54 22.21
CA GLU A 2 6.64 -9.49 22.64
C GLU A 2 7.61 -9.22 21.48
N ASP A 3 7.40 -9.86 20.32
CA ASP A 3 8.23 -9.66 19.12
C ASP A 3 8.27 -8.19 18.64
N LEU A 4 7.22 -7.39 18.90
CA LEU A 4 7.19 -5.98 18.49
C LEU A 4 8.34 -5.16 19.11
N ARG A 5 8.84 -5.59 20.28
CA ARG A 5 9.98 -4.94 20.96
C ARG A 5 11.31 -5.21 20.28
N THR A 6 11.35 -6.17 19.37
CA THR A 6 12.57 -6.60 18.68
C THR A 6 12.58 -6.20 17.21
N PHE A 7 11.66 -5.31 16.78
CA PHE A 7 11.63 -4.79 15.41
C PHE A 7 13.00 -4.23 14.99
N ALA A 8 13.43 -4.62 13.79
CA ALA A 8 14.70 -4.26 13.16
C ALA A 8 15.97 -4.67 13.94
N GLN A 9 15.87 -5.57 14.92
CA GLN A 9 17.03 -6.16 15.60
C GLN A 9 17.51 -7.43 14.89
N ASP A 10 18.83 -7.68 14.96
CA ASP A 10 19.47 -8.84 14.32
C ASP A 10 18.96 -10.18 14.87
N GLY A 11 18.75 -11.14 13.97
CA GLY A 11 18.36 -12.51 14.34
C GLY A 11 16.91 -12.66 14.81
N THR A 12 16.05 -11.66 14.59
CA THR A 12 14.65 -11.65 15.04
C THR A 12 13.67 -11.88 13.89
N LEU A 13 12.39 -12.09 14.22
CA LEU A 13 11.33 -12.32 13.23
C LEU A 13 10.92 -11.06 12.45
N LEU A 14 11.13 -9.87 13.03
CA LEU A 14 10.61 -8.60 12.52
C LEU A 14 11.74 -7.74 11.92
N ALA A 15 12.23 -8.11 10.74
CA ALA A 15 13.17 -7.29 9.98
C ALA A 15 12.48 -6.03 9.39
N GLY A 16 13.27 -5.02 9.01
CA GLY A 16 12.74 -3.76 8.44
C GLY A 16 11.95 -3.93 7.13
N HIS A 17 12.24 -5.00 6.39
CA HIS A 17 11.38 -5.50 5.32
C HIS A 17 11.12 -7.00 5.55
N PRO A 18 9.91 -7.52 5.27
CA PRO A 18 9.60 -8.92 5.55
C PRO A 18 10.51 -9.86 4.75
N PRO A 19 11.22 -10.80 5.40
CA PRO A 19 12.03 -11.80 4.73
C PRO A 19 11.22 -13.07 4.44
N ILE A 20 11.70 -13.92 3.52
CA ILE A 20 11.06 -15.22 3.20
C ILE A 20 11.06 -16.17 4.42
N ASN A 21 12.09 -16.10 5.28
CA ASN A 21 12.28 -17.01 6.41
C ASN A 21 11.97 -16.37 7.78
N GLY A 22 11.11 -15.35 7.80
CA GLY A 22 10.71 -14.66 9.03
C GLY A 22 9.44 -15.25 9.61
N ILE A 23 8.31 -14.58 9.37
CA ILE A 23 7.00 -15.02 9.83
C ILE A 23 6.42 -16.04 8.84
N ASP A 24 6.04 -17.23 9.30
CA ASP A 24 5.52 -18.33 8.46
C ASP A 24 4.38 -17.92 7.51
N ARG A 25 3.55 -16.95 7.92
CA ARG A 25 2.41 -16.46 7.11
C ARG A 25 2.82 -15.46 6.03
N ILE A 26 4.02 -14.89 6.11
CA ILE A 26 4.55 -13.96 5.11
C ILE A 26 5.43 -14.76 4.15
N ARG A 27 4.84 -15.18 3.04
CA ARG A 27 5.47 -16.10 2.08
C ARG A 27 6.40 -15.43 1.08
N PHE A 28 6.40 -14.10 1.02
CA PHE A 28 7.13 -13.34 0.02
C PHE A 28 8.01 -12.31 0.72
N ALA A 29 9.26 -12.19 0.25
CA ALA A 29 10.04 -11.01 0.56
C ALA A 29 9.51 -9.83 -0.26
N THR A 30 9.27 -8.72 0.42
CA THR A 30 8.92 -7.43 -0.18
C THR A 30 9.92 -6.37 0.26
N GLY A 31 9.81 -5.14 -0.27
CA GLY A 31 10.70 -4.02 0.06
C GLY A 31 11.38 -3.39 -1.14
N SER A 32 11.57 -4.17 -2.21
CA SER A 32 11.83 -3.59 -3.54
C SER A 32 10.49 -3.15 -4.14
N LEU A 33 10.33 -1.84 -4.33
CA LEU A 33 9.14 -1.24 -4.90
C LEU A 33 8.83 -1.82 -6.30
N GLY A 34 7.55 -1.89 -6.64
CA GLY A 34 7.02 -2.30 -7.95
C GLY A 34 6.80 -3.80 -8.09
N HIS A 35 7.35 -4.62 -7.20
CA HIS A 35 7.17 -6.08 -7.25
C HIS A 35 5.85 -6.56 -6.66
N GLY A 36 5.26 -5.82 -5.72
CA GLY A 36 4.08 -6.25 -4.97
C GLY A 36 2.88 -6.55 -5.86
N PHE A 37 2.59 -5.67 -6.82
CA PHE A 37 1.46 -5.83 -7.73
C PHE A 37 1.64 -7.01 -8.70
N SER A 38 2.87 -7.24 -9.18
CA SER A 38 3.18 -8.42 -10.00
C SER A 38 2.95 -9.72 -9.24
N LEU A 39 3.43 -9.80 -7.98
CA LEU A 39 3.21 -10.96 -7.12
C LEU A 39 1.72 -11.20 -6.85
N ALA A 40 0.99 -10.15 -6.47
CA ALA A 40 -0.44 -10.23 -6.21
C ALA A 40 -1.24 -10.69 -7.43
N SER A 41 -0.87 -10.23 -8.63
CA SER A 41 -1.49 -10.66 -9.88
C SER A 41 -1.26 -12.15 -10.15
N GLY A 42 -0.05 -12.66 -9.88
CA GLY A 42 0.26 -14.08 -9.99
C GLY A 42 -0.54 -14.94 -9.00
N ILE A 43 -0.67 -14.49 -7.74
CA ILE A 43 -1.46 -15.16 -6.71
C ILE A 43 -2.95 -15.19 -7.10
N ALA A 44 -3.49 -14.06 -7.55
CA ALA A 44 -4.89 -13.96 -7.98
C ALA A 44 -5.20 -14.93 -9.13
N LEU A 45 -4.31 -15.02 -10.11
CA LEU A 45 -4.41 -16.00 -11.19
C LEU A 45 -4.34 -17.44 -10.67
N ALA A 46 -3.41 -17.74 -9.75
CA ALA A 46 -3.26 -19.06 -9.16
C ALA A 46 -4.51 -19.53 -8.41
N CYS A 47 -5.10 -18.67 -7.57
CA CYS A 47 -6.35 -18.99 -6.86
C CYS A 47 -7.47 -19.33 -7.85
N ARG A 48 -7.60 -18.59 -8.96
CA ARG A 48 -8.59 -18.89 -10.00
C ARG A 48 -8.33 -20.24 -10.68
N LEU A 49 -7.08 -20.54 -11.03
CA LEU A 49 -6.70 -21.82 -11.66
C LEU A 49 -6.94 -23.02 -10.73
N LEU A 50 -6.80 -22.81 -9.42
CA LEU A 50 -7.06 -23.81 -8.38
C LEU A 50 -8.54 -23.87 -7.95
N SER A 51 -9.42 -23.06 -8.56
CA SER A 51 -10.84 -22.94 -8.17
C SER A 51 -11.03 -22.55 -6.70
N GLU A 52 -10.10 -21.79 -6.14
CA GLU A 52 -10.20 -21.24 -4.78
C GLU A 52 -10.98 -19.92 -4.80
N ASN A 53 -11.95 -19.79 -3.90
CA ASN A 53 -12.74 -18.57 -3.72
C ASN A 53 -12.02 -17.55 -2.82
N SER A 54 -10.75 -17.28 -3.12
CA SER A 54 -9.87 -16.39 -2.35
C SER A 54 -9.83 -15.00 -2.98
N ARG A 55 -9.86 -13.96 -2.13
CA ARG A 55 -9.63 -12.56 -2.54
C ARG A 55 -8.19 -12.16 -2.27
N VAL A 56 -7.58 -11.45 -3.22
CA VAL A 56 -6.22 -10.95 -3.13
C VAL A 56 -6.25 -9.43 -3.04
N PHE A 57 -5.54 -8.87 -2.06
CA PHE A 57 -5.37 -7.43 -1.91
C PHE A 57 -3.89 -7.08 -2.07
N CYS A 58 -3.62 -6.01 -2.79
CA CYS A 58 -2.28 -5.45 -2.95
C CYS A 58 -2.30 -3.98 -2.53
N LEU A 59 -1.55 -3.62 -1.49
CA LEU A 59 -1.33 -2.22 -1.12
C LEU A 59 -0.04 -1.73 -1.78
N THR A 60 -0.15 -0.59 -2.47
CA THR A 60 0.93 0.13 -3.14
C THR A 60 0.93 1.59 -2.68
N SER A 61 2.00 2.34 -2.94
CA SER A 61 2.02 3.79 -2.75
C SER A 61 2.03 4.54 -4.08
N ASP A 62 1.64 5.81 -4.07
CA ASP A 62 1.82 6.73 -5.21
C ASP A 62 3.26 6.76 -5.76
N GLY A 63 4.28 6.68 -4.89
CA GLY A 63 5.68 6.54 -5.29
C GLY A 63 5.99 5.21 -5.99
N GLU A 64 5.37 4.10 -5.57
CA GLU A 64 5.54 2.78 -6.22
C GLU A 64 5.00 2.76 -7.66
N TRP A 65 4.05 3.63 -7.99
CA TRP A 65 3.52 3.78 -9.35
C TRP A 65 4.46 4.51 -10.31
N GLN A 66 5.63 4.96 -9.84
CA GLN A 66 6.73 5.42 -10.70
C GLN A 66 7.52 4.25 -11.30
N GLU A 67 7.42 3.05 -10.72
CA GLU A 67 8.10 1.86 -11.22
C GLU A 67 7.42 1.29 -12.46
N GLY A 68 8.20 0.95 -13.49
CA GLY A 68 7.69 0.37 -14.73
C GLY A 68 6.96 -0.96 -14.53
N SER A 69 7.45 -1.78 -13.59
CA SER A 69 6.87 -3.08 -13.25
C SER A 69 5.43 -3.00 -12.74
N THR A 70 5.05 -1.89 -12.09
CA THR A 70 3.67 -1.63 -11.66
C THR A 70 2.72 -1.50 -12.86
N TRP A 71 3.18 -0.88 -13.95
CA TRP A 71 2.43 -0.74 -15.20
C TRP A 71 2.34 -2.06 -15.98
N GLU A 72 3.40 -2.86 -15.98
CA GLU A 72 3.38 -4.20 -16.56
C GLU A 72 2.36 -5.10 -15.83
N ALA A 73 2.33 -5.05 -14.50
CA ALA A 73 1.34 -5.77 -13.69
C ALA A 73 -0.10 -5.30 -13.97
N LEU A 74 -0.34 -3.99 -14.12
CA LEU A 74 -1.62 -3.42 -14.52
C LEU A 74 -2.13 -4.01 -15.84
N ILE A 75 -1.26 -4.03 -16.87
CA ILE A 75 -1.58 -4.58 -18.18
C ILE A 75 -1.93 -6.07 -18.06
N PHE A 76 -1.12 -6.84 -17.33
CA PHE A 76 -1.34 -8.27 -17.13
C PHE A 76 -2.65 -8.57 -16.40
N ALA A 77 -2.87 -7.94 -15.24
CA ALA A 77 -4.05 -8.16 -14.40
C ALA A 77 -5.35 -7.85 -15.17
N ARG A 78 -5.33 -6.80 -15.99
CA ARG A 78 -6.46 -6.43 -16.85
C ARG A 78 -6.69 -7.45 -17.94
N HIS A 79 -5.64 -7.83 -18.67
CA HIS A 79 -5.73 -8.83 -19.73
C HIS A 79 -6.30 -10.15 -19.20
N GLN A 80 -5.87 -10.56 -18.01
CA GLN A 80 -6.31 -11.77 -17.35
C GLN A 80 -7.68 -11.67 -16.69
N ARG A 81 -8.30 -10.47 -16.59
CA ARG A 81 -9.58 -10.25 -15.91
C ARG A 81 -9.61 -10.81 -14.49
N LEU A 82 -8.64 -10.39 -13.65
CA LEU A 82 -8.48 -10.91 -12.29
C LEU A 82 -9.51 -10.31 -11.31
N ASP A 83 -10.78 -10.68 -11.44
CA ASP A 83 -11.90 -10.19 -10.62
C ASP A 83 -11.81 -10.46 -9.11
N ASN A 84 -10.92 -11.35 -8.69
CA ASN A 84 -10.59 -11.64 -7.31
C ASN A 84 -9.45 -10.78 -6.73
N LEU A 85 -8.88 -9.86 -7.52
CA LEU A 85 -7.85 -8.91 -7.10
C LEU A 85 -8.47 -7.54 -6.79
N THR A 86 -7.93 -6.87 -5.76
CA THR A 86 -8.16 -5.45 -5.50
C THR A 86 -6.82 -4.78 -5.21
N VAL A 87 -6.51 -3.72 -5.93
CA VAL A 87 -5.30 -2.92 -5.69
C VAL A 87 -5.68 -1.67 -4.93
N LEU A 88 -4.93 -1.38 -3.89
CA LEU A 88 -5.09 -0.24 -3.01
C LEU A 88 -3.86 0.65 -3.21
N VAL A 89 -4.08 1.95 -3.34
CA VAL A 89 -2.99 2.93 -3.50
C VAL A 89 -3.08 3.92 -2.34
N ASP A 90 -2.04 3.98 -1.53
CA ASP A 90 -1.81 5.05 -0.56
C ASP A 90 -1.23 6.27 -1.30
N ASP A 91 -2.08 7.25 -1.58
CA ASP A 91 -1.71 8.49 -2.28
C ASP A 91 -1.60 9.63 -1.27
N ASN A 92 -0.44 9.68 -0.62
CA ASN A 92 -0.10 10.64 0.43
C ASN A 92 0.79 11.81 -0.07
N GLY A 93 1.29 11.75 -1.31
CA GLY A 93 2.06 12.81 -1.94
C GLY A 93 3.54 12.88 -1.56
N LEU A 94 4.06 11.98 -0.70
CA LEU A 94 5.41 12.04 -0.16
C LEU A 94 6.22 10.75 -0.40
N GLN A 95 7.45 10.91 -0.91
CA GLN A 95 8.43 9.84 -1.09
C GLN A 95 9.74 10.13 -0.34
N ALA A 96 10.76 9.29 -0.48
CA ALA A 96 12.00 9.35 0.32
C ALA A 96 12.77 10.68 0.20
N PHE A 97 12.69 11.36 -0.94
CA PHE A 97 13.51 12.54 -1.26
C PHE A 97 12.70 13.82 -1.47
N GLY A 98 11.39 13.81 -1.19
CA GLY A 98 10.52 14.98 -1.38
C GLY A 98 9.09 14.58 -1.71
N SER A 99 8.31 15.54 -2.22
CA SER A 99 6.97 15.23 -2.72
C SER A 99 7.04 14.46 -4.04
N THR A 100 6.03 13.63 -4.32
CA THR A 100 5.93 12.93 -5.61
C THR A 100 5.85 13.92 -6.78
N ALA A 101 5.23 15.09 -6.56
CA ALA A 101 5.14 16.16 -7.55
C ALA A 101 6.51 16.76 -7.93
N GLU A 102 7.41 16.94 -6.96
CA GLU A 102 8.74 17.53 -7.18
C GLU A 102 9.76 16.52 -7.71
N VAL A 103 9.66 15.26 -7.28
CA VAL A 103 10.65 14.23 -7.64
C VAL A 103 10.29 13.53 -8.95
N ALA A 104 9.08 12.99 -9.08
CA ALA A 104 8.64 12.25 -10.27
C ALA A 104 7.10 12.18 -10.34
N SER A 105 6.49 13.21 -10.92
CA SER A 105 5.03 13.38 -10.86
C SER A 105 4.26 12.40 -11.75
N MET A 106 3.33 11.68 -11.14
CA MET A 106 2.31 10.85 -11.80
C MET A 106 0.90 11.43 -11.66
N THR A 107 0.75 12.67 -11.19
CA THR A 107 -0.55 13.30 -10.90
C THR A 107 -1.24 13.86 -12.15
N PRO A 108 -2.58 13.68 -12.32
CA PRO A 108 -3.45 12.80 -11.55
C PRO A 108 -3.19 11.33 -11.88
N LEU A 109 -2.95 10.52 -10.85
CA LEU A 109 -2.65 9.08 -11.01
C LEU A 109 -3.87 8.33 -11.53
N GLU A 110 -5.06 8.66 -11.01
CA GLU A 110 -6.35 8.12 -11.44
C GLU A 110 -6.56 8.21 -12.96
N THR A 111 -6.27 9.35 -13.58
CA THR A 111 -6.44 9.55 -15.02
C THR A 111 -5.49 8.67 -15.82
N ARG A 112 -4.23 8.53 -15.38
CA ARG A 112 -3.23 7.69 -16.05
C ARG A 112 -3.63 6.21 -16.00
N ILE A 113 -4.02 5.73 -14.83
CA ILE A 113 -4.46 4.36 -14.63
C ILE A 113 -5.75 4.10 -15.43
N SER A 114 -6.71 5.03 -15.40
CA SER A 114 -7.97 4.92 -16.14
C SER A 114 -7.75 4.86 -17.66
N GLY A 115 -6.66 5.44 -18.16
CA GLY A 115 -6.23 5.33 -19.57
C GLY A 115 -5.99 3.88 -20.03
N PHE A 116 -5.76 2.94 -19.11
CA PHE A 116 -5.66 1.51 -19.41
C PHE A 116 -7.03 0.81 -19.44
N GLY A 117 -8.13 1.54 -19.25
CA GLY A 117 -9.49 1.00 -19.25
C GLY A 117 -9.75 0.08 -18.06
N VAL A 118 -9.34 0.51 -16.87
CA VAL A 118 -9.55 -0.15 -15.56
C VAL A 118 -10.47 0.70 -14.71
N ASP A 119 -11.27 0.07 -13.85
CA ASP A 119 -12.11 0.76 -12.86
C ASP A 119 -11.23 1.34 -11.74
N VAL A 120 -11.25 2.65 -11.59
CA VAL A 120 -10.48 3.39 -10.59
C VAL A 120 -11.43 4.26 -9.78
N ILE A 121 -11.35 4.12 -8.46
CA ILE A 121 -12.12 4.95 -7.53
C ILE A 121 -11.14 5.67 -6.60
N ALA A 122 -11.26 6.98 -6.49
CA ALA A 122 -10.54 7.76 -5.48
C ALA A 122 -11.50 8.13 -4.33
N VAL A 123 -11.06 7.93 -3.10
CA VAL A 123 -11.81 8.31 -1.89
C VAL A 123 -10.91 8.99 -0.87
N ASP A 124 -11.51 9.68 0.10
CA ASP A 124 -10.80 10.10 1.31
C ASP A 124 -10.31 8.86 2.07
N GLY A 125 -9.00 8.73 2.24
CA GLY A 125 -8.35 7.61 2.92
C GLY A 125 -8.47 7.65 4.45
N HIS A 126 -9.08 8.69 5.00
CA HIS A 126 -9.35 8.84 6.43
C HIS A 126 -10.83 8.76 6.79
N ASP A 127 -11.71 8.63 5.78
CA ASP A 127 -13.13 8.37 5.95
C ASP A 127 -13.40 6.86 5.84
N LEU A 128 -13.65 6.22 6.99
CA LEU A 128 -13.92 4.78 7.06
C LEU A 128 -15.18 4.37 6.27
N ASP A 129 -16.18 5.24 6.15
CA ASP A 129 -17.40 4.92 5.42
C ASP A 129 -17.18 5.03 3.91
N ALA A 130 -16.37 6.00 3.46
CA ALA A 130 -15.93 6.09 2.07
C ALA A 130 -15.10 4.86 1.65
N ILE A 131 -14.16 4.42 2.50
CA ILE A 131 -13.34 3.22 2.26
C ILE A 131 -14.22 1.96 2.18
N ARG A 132 -15.15 1.78 3.13
CA ARG A 132 -16.09 0.65 3.12
C ARG A 132 -16.95 0.66 1.85
N GLY A 133 -17.44 1.83 1.46
CA GLY A 133 -18.18 2.01 0.21
C GLY A 133 -17.38 1.54 -1.00
N ALA A 134 -16.15 2.02 -1.15
CA ALA A 134 -15.28 1.66 -2.27
C ALA A 134 -14.96 0.15 -2.35
N LEU A 135 -14.75 -0.50 -1.20
CA LEU A 135 -14.47 -1.94 -1.10
C LEU A 135 -15.71 -2.82 -1.34
N SER A 136 -16.92 -2.30 -1.13
CA SER A 136 -18.17 -3.07 -1.21
C SER A 136 -18.81 -3.12 -2.60
N ASN A 137 -18.43 -2.21 -3.49
CA ASN A 137 -19.04 -2.11 -4.82
C ASN A 137 -18.69 -3.35 -5.69
N PRO A 138 -19.67 -3.96 -6.39
CA PRO A 138 -19.40 -5.05 -7.33
C PRO A 138 -18.37 -4.64 -8.40
N GLN A 139 -17.59 -5.59 -8.89
CA GLN A 139 -16.57 -5.38 -9.93
C GLN A 139 -16.67 -6.48 -10.99
N GLU A 140 -16.57 -6.12 -12.27
CA GLU A 140 -16.58 -7.07 -13.41
C GLU A 140 -15.17 -7.58 -13.76
N CYS A 141 -14.14 -6.87 -13.30
CA CYS A 141 -12.72 -7.20 -13.39
C CYS A 141 -12.11 -6.89 -12.01
N PHE A 142 -10.84 -6.52 -11.94
CA PHE A 142 -10.27 -5.94 -10.72
C PHE A 142 -10.50 -4.43 -10.66
N ARG A 143 -10.58 -3.89 -9.44
CA ARG A 143 -10.64 -2.45 -9.15
C ARG A 143 -9.33 -1.97 -8.55
N ILE A 144 -8.99 -0.72 -8.85
CA ILE A 144 -7.96 0.05 -8.15
C ILE A 144 -8.66 1.12 -7.29
N ILE A 145 -8.37 1.14 -5.99
CA ILE A 145 -8.89 2.15 -5.07
C ILE A 145 -7.72 3.03 -4.63
N ILE A 146 -7.81 4.33 -4.91
CA ILE A 146 -6.85 5.33 -4.49
C ILE A 146 -7.36 5.99 -3.22
N PHE A 147 -6.62 5.82 -2.14
CA PHE A 147 -6.85 6.48 -0.87
C PHE A 147 -6.06 7.79 -0.86
N ARG A 148 -6.78 8.92 -0.86
CA ARG A 148 -6.17 10.23 -0.62
C ARG A 148 -5.90 10.35 0.86
N THR A 149 -4.63 10.20 1.25
CA THR A 149 -4.23 10.14 2.66
C THR A 149 -3.30 11.29 3.01
N ILE A 150 -2.96 11.36 4.29
CA ILE A 150 -1.99 12.30 4.85
C ILE A 150 -0.99 11.42 5.57
N LYS A 151 0.28 11.49 5.17
CA LYS A 151 1.33 10.69 5.81
C LYS A 151 1.47 11.12 7.27
N GLY A 152 1.50 10.15 8.19
CA GLY A 152 1.57 10.46 9.64
C GLY A 152 0.31 11.11 10.20
N PHE A 153 -0.86 10.90 9.57
CA PHE A 153 -2.14 11.48 9.97
C PHE A 153 -2.39 11.43 11.48
N ARG A 154 -2.87 12.55 12.05
CA ARG A 154 -3.17 12.73 13.49
C ARG A 154 -2.00 12.62 14.45
N VAL A 155 -0.76 12.48 13.97
CA VAL A 155 0.43 12.56 14.82
C VAL A 155 1.19 13.83 14.44
N SER A 156 1.07 14.88 15.26
CA SER A 156 1.55 16.23 14.95
C SER A 156 3.05 16.28 14.59
N ALA A 157 3.84 15.39 15.18
CA ALA A 157 5.27 15.25 14.91
C ALA A 157 5.58 14.66 13.52
N MET A 158 4.65 13.93 12.91
CA MET A 158 4.80 13.20 11.64
C MET A 158 3.93 13.72 10.49
N GLU A 159 2.82 14.38 10.82
CA GLU A 159 1.75 14.69 9.86
C GLU A 159 2.24 15.57 8.71
N ASN A 160 2.14 15.04 7.49
CA ASN A 160 2.56 15.66 6.24
C ASN A 160 4.02 16.16 6.24
N ARG A 161 4.92 15.39 6.87
CA ARG A 161 6.35 15.70 6.96
C ARG A 161 7.20 14.69 6.22
N LEU A 162 8.23 15.14 5.50
CA LEU A 162 9.14 14.26 4.77
C LEU A 162 9.89 13.31 5.72
N GLU A 163 10.26 13.83 6.89
CA GLU A 163 10.96 13.12 7.96
C GLU A 163 10.22 11.87 8.42
N SER A 164 8.87 11.87 8.34
CA SER A 164 8.03 10.71 8.68
C SER A 164 8.28 9.48 7.79
N HIS A 165 9.05 9.61 6.71
CA HIS A 165 9.41 8.48 5.85
C HIS A 165 10.38 7.50 6.54
N TYR A 166 11.34 7.99 7.34
CA TYR A 166 12.36 7.14 7.97
C TYR A 166 12.67 7.46 9.43
N GLN A 167 12.27 8.64 9.92
CA GLN A 167 12.68 9.08 11.24
C GLN A 167 11.84 8.40 12.34
N SER A 168 12.53 7.87 13.35
CA SER A 168 11.90 7.40 14.57
C SER A 168 11.54 8.58 15.48
N LEU A 169 10.43 8.48 16.20
CA LEU A 169 10.04 9.46 17.20
C LEU A 169 11.03 9.50 18.38
N THR A 170 11.28 10.68 18.92
CA THR A 170 11.92 10.80 20.24
C THR A 170 10.96 10.37 21.35
N ASP A 171 11.45 10.10 22.56
CA ASP A 171 10.60 9.75 23.72
C ASP A 171 9.55 10.83 24.04
N GLU A 172 9.84 12.10 23.77
CA GLU A 172 8.89 13.19 23.92
C GLU A 172 7.82 13.15 22.83
N GLN A 173 8.22 13.01 21.57
CA GLN A 173 7.29 12.92 20.45
C GLN A 173 6.42 11.66 20.53
N TYR A 174 6.97 10.54 21.00
CA TYR A 174 6.24 9.30 21.21
C TYR A 174 5.13 9.46 22.24
N ARG A 175 5.42 10.06 23.41
CA ARG A 175 4.40 10.33 24.45
C ARG A 175 3.30 11.26 23.94
N ALA A 176 3.66 12.31 23.21
CA ALA A 176 2.67 13.19 22.58
C ALA A 176 1.81 12.43 21.55
N ALA A 177 2.44 11.62 20.70
CA ALA A 177 1.75 10.82 19.68
C ALA A 177 0.76 9.81 20.28
N THR A 178 1.09 9.17 21.41
CA THR A 178 0.17 8.26 22.10
C THR A 178 -1.07 8.98 22.63
N GLU A 179 -0.88 10.17 23.21
CA GLU A 179 -2.00 11.01 23.68
C GLU A 179 -2.87 11.48 22.51
N GLU A 180 -2.27 11.95 21.41
CA GLU A 180 -2.96 12.41 20.20
C GLU A 180 -3.75 11.28 19.51
N ALA A 181 -3.18 10.07 19.47
CA ALA A 181 -3.80 8.90 18.87
C ALA A 181 -4.93 8.29 19.73
N GLY A 182 -5.11 8.75 20.97
CA GLY A 182 -6.05 8.16 21.92
C GLY A 182 -5.69 6.72 22.29
N LEU A 183 -4.40 6.37 22.20
CA LEU A 183 -3.86 5.10 22.65
C LEU A 183 -3.49 5.23 24.14
N PRO A 184 -3.72 4.18 24.96
CA PRO A 184 -3.40 4.21 26.39
C PRO A 184 -1.90 4.34 26.68
#